data_AF-A0A1A8YZN8-F1
#
_entry.id   AF-A0A1A8YZN8-F1
#
_cell.length_a   1.000
_cell.length_b   1.000
_cell.length_c   1.000
_cell.angle_alpha   90.00
_cell.angle_beta   90.00
_cell.angle_gamma   90.00
#
_symmetry.space_group_name_H-M   'P 1'
#
loop_
_entity.id
_entity.type
_entity.pdbx_description
1 polymer ?
#
loop_
_entity_poly.entity_id
_entity_poly.type
_entity_poly.pdbx_seq_one_letter_code
_entity_poly.pdbx_strand_id
1 'polypeptide(L)'
;MTLWRIRATVDDRPGYLSVLTASLALRGVNILTVQVHTTEVGAVDDFLVDAPDRLTEADLRAAVERGRGRDCWVARSEARGLADQPTRVLGLANRLVREPDRAGEALRTLLGADEVTWRPASAGRPGGVGERTMLLADPAGGTYELRRREPSFTPAEYARAQALVELAATAARRDADRVTLVLSDSAEVRLRPATADDLAGVVELHDACSARSRQRRYLSGAARPAPARLRRLLEPARGITLLATAGPGGEAEPVVAMANLLGEGDEAEAALLVRDDWQRRGLGTALLRRLLGHAERAGYAAVLLHVQAENTPMLRAVRRLDRPTSVERDGGVLTVTVPLAVRAVPLPRQADVPAH
;
A
#
# COMPACT_ATOMS: atom_id res chain seq x y z
N MET A 1 -21.20 -18.09 32.08
CA MET A 1 -20.87 -18.44 30.67
C MET A 1 -19.53 -17.82 30.37
N THR A 2 -18.60 -18.59 29.81
CA THR A 2 -17.26 -18.09 29.51
C THR A 2 -16.86 -18.31 28.06
N LEU A 3 -16.20 -17.29 27.49
CA LEU A 3 -15.69 -17.34 26.12
C LEU A 3 -14.38 -18.11 26.03
N TRP A 4 -14.29 -18.95 25.01
CA TRP A 4 -13.10 -19.71 24.66
C TRP A 4 -12.81 -19.60 23.17
N ARG A 5 -11.54 -19.72 22.82
CA ARG A 5 -11.09 -19.91 21.45
C ARG A 5 -10.53 -21.32 21.32
N ILE A 6 -10.95 -22.03 20.29
CA ILE A 6 -10.53 -23.40 19.99
C ILE A 6 -10.00 -23.40 18.57
N ARG A 7 -8.77 -23.88 18.36
CA ARG A 7 -8.24 -24.17 17.03
C ARG A 7 -7.95 -25.66 16.92
N ALA A 8 -8.45 -26.31 15.88
CA ALA A 8 -8.25 -27.73 15.67
C ALA A 8 -8.15 -28.07 14.18
N THR A 9 -7.33 -29.05 13.85
CA THR A 9 -7.25 -29.60 12.49
C THR A 9 -8.31 -30.68 12.32
N VAL A 10 -9.11 -30.57 11.28
CA VAL A 10 -10.14 -31.53 10.88
C VAL A 10 -9.86 -31.95 9.44
N ASP A 11 -10.03 -33.24 9.14
CA ASP A 11 -9.88 -33.71 7.75
C ASP A 11 -10.94 -33.04 6.87
N ASP A 12 -10.51 -32.49 5.72
CA ASP A 12 -11.40 -31.78 4.80
C ASP A 12 -12.25 -32.77 3.99
N ARG A 13 -13.26 -33.33 4.67
CA ARG A 13 -14.20 -34.31 4.13
C ARG A 13 -15.62 -34.00 4.60
N PRO A 14 -16.64 -34.22 3.74
CA PRO A 14 -18.04 -34.02 4.12
C PRO A 14 -18.39 -34.71 5.44
N GLY A 15 -19.02 -33.97 6.36
CA GLY A 15 -19.49 -34.46 7.64
C GLY A 15 -18.44 -34.56 8.76
N TYR A 16 -17.16 -34.25 8.52
CA TYR A 16 -16.16 -34.28 9.61
C TYR A 16 -16.32 -33.11 10.56
N LEU A 17 -16.52 -31.89 10.03
CA LEU A 17 -16.85 -30.72 10.84
C LEU A 17 -18.14 -30.91 11.64
N SER A 18 -19.14 -31.62 11.10
CA SER A 18 -20.40 -31.85 11.83
C SER A 18 -20.23 -32.78 13.04
N VAL A 19 -19.31 -33.73 12.98
CA VAL A 19 -18.97 -34.58 14.15
C VAL A 19 -18.31 -33.75 15.25
N LEU A 20 -17.42 -32.82 14.88
CA LEU A 20 -16.79 -31.91 15.82
C LEU A 20 -17.80 -30.98 16.49
N THR A 21 -18.66 -30.32 15.70
CA THR A 21 -19.66 -29.40 16.24
C THR A 21 -20.71 -30.13 17.09
N ALA A 22 -21.09 -31.36 16.72
CA ALA A 22 -21.97 -32.20 17.55
C ALA A 22 -21.33 -32.57 18.90
N SER A 23 -20.04 -32.91 18.93
CA SER A 23 -19.33 -33.22 20.17
C SER A 23 -19.27 -32.03 21.13
N LEU A 24 -19.07 -30.81 20.61
CA LEU A 24 -19.15 -29.57 21.38
C LEU A 24 -20.57 -29.30 21.88
N ALA A 25 -21.58 -29.46 21.03
CA ALA A 25 -22.98 -29.25 21.38
C ALA A 25 -23.45 -30.18 22.52
N LEU A 26 -23.00 -31.44 22.55
CA LEU A 26 -23.29 -32.39 23.64
C LEU A 26 -22.75 -31.93 25.01
N ARG A 27 -21.80 -31.01 25.04
CA ARG A 27 -21.26 -30.39 26.26
C ARG A 27 -21.95 -29.07 26.62
N GLY A 28 -22.94 -28.65 25.84
CA GLY A 28 -23.63 -27.37 25.99
C GLY A 28 -22.79 -26.18 25.53
N VAL A 29 -21.81 -26.40 24.64
CA VAL A 29 -20.97 -25.35 24.07
C VAL A 29 -21.70 -24.73 22.87
N ASN A 30 -21.86 -23.40 22.89
CA ASN A 30 -22.43 -22.64 21.80
C ASN A 30 -21.32 -22.08 20.90
N ILE A 31 -21.40 -22.30 19.59
CA ILE A 31 -20.41 -21.79 18.63
C ILE A 31 -20.87 -20.41 18.16
N LEU A 32 -20.07 -19.39 18.45
CA LEU A 32 -20.36 -18.01 18.08
C LEU A 32 -19.84 -17.67 16.69
N THR A 33 -18.63 -18.13 16.36
CA THR A 33 -18.01 -17.95 15.05
C THR A 33 -17.15 -19.15 14.68
N VAL A 34 -17.00 -19.39 13.39
CA VAL A 34 -16.11 -20.41 12.82
C VAL A 34 -15.32 -19.80 11.68
N GLN A 35 -14.01 -20.03 11.66
CA GLN A 35 -13.16 -19.70 10.53
C GLN A 35 -12.41 -20.95 10.08
N VAL A 36 -12.56 -21.31 8.81
CA VAL A 36 -11.92 -22.48 8.23
C VAL A 36 -10.68 -22.02 7.45
N HIS A 37 -9.52 -22.57 7.76
CA HIS A 37 -8.29 -22.34 7.02
C HIS A 37 -7.85 -23.64 6.34
N THR A 38 -7.95 -23.71 5.02
CA THR A 38 -7.48 -24.87 4.26
C THR A 38 -5.96 -24.96 4.28
N THR A 39 -5.42 -26.14 4.58
CA THR A 39 -3.99 -26.45 4.58
C THR A 39 -3.74 -27.80 3.92
N GLU A 40 -2.49 -28.12 3.60
CA GLU A 40 -2.12 -29.41 2.98
C GLU A 40 -2.42 -30.62 3.87
N VAL A 41 -2.43 -30.43 5.19
CA VAL A 41 -2.64 -31.50 6.19
C VAL A 41 -4.10 -31.62 6.68
N GLY A 42 -4.99 -30.75 6.19
CA GLY A 42 -6.40 -30.69 6.57
C GLY A 42 -6.92 -29.26 6.71
N ALA A 43 -8.19 -29.12 7.05
CA ALA A 43 -8.80 -27.84 7.39
C ALA A 43 -8.49 -27.49 8.85
N VAL A 44 -7.87 -26.35 9.09
CA VAL A 44 -7.65 -25.81 10.43
C VAL A 44 -8.82 -24.89 10.78
N ASP A 45 -9.70 -25.37 11.65
CA ASP A 45 -10.90 -24.67 12.08
C ASP A 45 -10.62 -23.88 13.36
N ASP A 46 -11.00 -22.60 13.35
CA ASP A 46 -10.85 -21.65 14.46
C ASP A 46 -12.23 -21.22 14.94
N PHE A 47 -12.59 -21.69 16.13
CA PHE A 47 -13.89 -21.45 16.77
C PHE A 47 -13.76 -20.41 17.87
N LEU A 48 -14.68 -19.45 17.88
CA LEU A 48 -15.03 -18.74 19.10
C LEU A 48 -16.28 -19.39 19.68
N VAL A 49 -16.22 -19.80 20.93
CA VAL A 49 -17.31 -20.51 21.59
C VAL A 49 -17.65 -19.87 22.93
N ASP A 50 -18.92 -19.98 23.31
CA ASP A 50 -19.40 -19.74 24.66
C ASP A 50 -19.69 -21.07 25.34
N ALA A 51 -19.06 -21.29 26.50
CA ALA A 51 -19.11 -22.56 27.22
C ALA A 51 -19.62 -22.37 28.66
N PRO A 52 -20.32 -23.37 29.23
CA PRO A 52 -20.68 -23.37 30.65
C PRO A 52 -19.44 -23.20 31.55
N ASP A 53 -19.56 -22.42 32.63
CA ASP A 53 -18.41 -22.04 33.49
C ASP A 53 -17.73 -23.23 34.17
N ARG A 54 -18.45 -24.35 34.29
CA ARG A 54 -17.95 -25.63 34.81
C ARG A 54 -16.98 -26.34 33.87
N LEU A 55 -16.96 -26.01 32.57
CA LEU A 55 -16.06 -26.66 31.61
C LEU A 55 -14.65 -26.07 31.71
N THR A 56 -13.68 -26.97 31.78
CA THR A 56 -12.26 -26.64 31.78
C THR A 56 -11.66 -26.72 30.38
N GLU A 57 -10.42 -26.25 30.22
CA GLU A 57 -9.65 -26.41 28.97
C GLU A 57 -9.55 -27.89 28.57
N ALA A 58 -9.30 -28.77 29.54
CA ALA A 58 -9.19 -30.21 29.32
C ALA A 58 -10.50 -30.83 28.84
N ASP A 59 -11.65 -30.38 29.35
CA ASP A 59 -12.97 -30.85 28.91
C ASP A 59 -13.24 -30.49 27.45
N LEU A 60 -12.87 -29.27 27.05
CA LEU A 60 -13.01 -28.78 25.67
C LEU A 60 -12.06 -29.52 24.74
N ARG A 61 -10.79 -29.71 25.13
CA ARG A 61 -9.82 -30.50 24.38
C ARG A 61 -10.31 -31.93 24.13
N ALA A 62 -10.79 -32.60 25.19
CA ALA A 62 -11.36 -33.94 25.07
C ALA A 62 -12.65 -33.98 24.22
N ALA A 63 -13.43 -32.89 24.19
CA ALA A 63 -14.57 -32.76 23.28
C ALA A 63 -14.15 -32.64 21.82
N VAL A 64 -13.09 -31.87 21.54
CA VAL A 64 -12.52 -31.76 20.20
C VAL A 64 -11.99 -33.11 19.70
N GLU A 65 -11.23 -33.83 20.53
CA GLU A 65 -10.70 -35.16 20.19
C GLU A 65 -11.81 -36.18 19.90
N ARG A 66 -12.85 -36.24 20.74
CA ARG A 66 -14.06 -37.06 20.48
C ARG A 66 -14.77 -36.65 19.18
N GLY A 67 -14.67 -35.37 18.84
CA GLY A 67 -15.16 -34.77 17.62
C GLY A 67 -14.30 -35.02 16.38
N ARG A 68 -13.25 -35.85 16.48
CA ARG A 68 -12.23 -36.11 15.43
C ARG A 68 -11.33 -34.92 15.08
N GLY A 69 -11.32 -33.88 15.90
CA GLY A 69 -10.33 -32.81 15.79
C GLY A 69 -8.96 -33.26 16.31
N ARG A 70 -7.89 -32.85 15.61
CA ARG A 70 -6.49 -33.10 15.95
C ARG A 70 -5.77 -31.77 16.19
N ASP A 71 -4.56 -31.81 16.73
CA ASP A 71 -3.69 -30.63 16.95
C ASP A 71 -4.41 -29.49 17.68
N CYS A 72 -5.22 -29.86 18.67
CA CYS A 72 -6.14 -28.95 19.34
C CYS A 72 -5.39 -27.94 20.20
N TRP A 73 -5.74 -26.67 20.07
CA TRP A 73 -5.34 -25.59 20.95
C TRP A 73 -6.59 -24.93 21.53
N VAL A 74 -6.61 -24.71 22.84
CA VAL A 74 -7.75 -24.12 23.55
C VAL A 74 -7.23 -23.03 24.47
N ALA A 75 -7.84 -21.85 24.42
CA ALA A 75 -7.50 -20.75 25.32
C ALA A 75 -8.74 -19.93 25.69
N ARG A 76 -8.69 -19.26 26.84
CA ARG A 76 -9.72 -18.28 27.22
C ARG A 76 -9.74 -17.12 26.22
N SER A 77 -10.93 -16.58 25.96
CA SER A 77 -11.12 -15.43 25.10
C SER A 77 -11.85 -14.30 25.83
N GLU A 78 -11.63 -13.06 25.41
CA GLU A 78 -12.30 -11.87 25.94
C GLU A 78 -13.41 -11.40 25.00
N ALA A 79 -14.23 -10.44 25.46
CA ALA A 79 -15.27 -9.82 24.64
C ALA A 79 -14.77 -9.22 23.32
N ARG A 80 -13.50 -8.80 23.24
CA ARG A 80 -12.85 -8.36 21.99
C ARG A 80 -12.80 -9.44 20.91
N GLY A 81 -12.83 -10.71 21.30
CA GLY A 81 -12.92 -11.84 20.39
C GLY A 81 -14.26 -11.97 19.67
N LEU A 82 -15.32 -11.30 20.17
CA LEU A 82 -16.65 -11.32 19.55
C LEU A 82 -16.71 -10.53 18.23
N ALA A 83 -15.80 -9.57 18.03
CA ALA A 83 -15.69 -8.88 16.76
C ALA A 83 -15.14 -9.84 15.70
N ASP A 84 -15.86 -9.99 14.59
CA ASP A 84 -15.43 -10.83 13.48
C ASP A 84 -14.10 -10.35 12.89
N GLN A 85 -13.36 -11.29 12.30
CA GLN A 85 -12.05 -11.00 11.75
C GLN A 85 -12.06 -9.94 10.63
N PRO A 86 -12.98 -9.97 9.64
CA PRO A 86 -13.09 -8.89 8.64
C PRO A 86 -13.18 -7.50 9.26
N THR A 87 -14.06 -7.30 10.25
CA THR A 87 -14.21 -6.01 10.94
C THR A 87 -12.92 -5.59 11.65
N ARG A 88 -12.23 -6.52 12.32
CA ARG A 88 -10.94 -6.24 12.97
C ARG A 88 -9.86 -5.84 11.96
N VAL A 89 -9.78 -6.53 10.82
CA VAL A 89 -8.82 -6.23 9.75
C VAL A 89 -9.07 -4.84 9.17
N LEU A 90 -10.33 -4.48 8.87
CA LEU A 90 -10.67 -3.14 8.38
C LEU A 90 -10.34 -2.04 9.39
N GLY A 91 -10.56 -2.30 10.68
CA GLY A 91 -10.18 -1.40 11.76
C GLY A 91 -8.66 -1.17 11.83
N LEU A 92 -7.86 -2.21 11.65
CA LEU A 92 -6.39 -2.12 11.59
C LEU A 92 -5.93 -1.40 10.32
N ALA A 93 -6.53 -1.70 9.18
CA ALA A 93 -6.24 -1.05 7.90
C ALA A 93 -6.44 0.46 7.99
N ASN A 94 -7.56 0.92 8.54
CA ASN A 94 -7.84 2.35 8.71
C ASN A 94 -6.81 3.07 9.61
N ARG A 95 -6.30 2.40 10.65
CA ARG A 95 -5.22 2.95 11.49
C ARG A 95 -3.90 3.04 10.71
N LEU A 96 -3.54 2.00 9.98
CA LEU A 96 -2.31 1.99 9.18
C LEU A 96 -2.28 3.03 8.08
N VAL A 97 -3.43 3.37 7.49
CA VAL A 97 -3.51 4.47 6.52
C VAL A 97 -3.10 5.81 7.15
N ARG A 98 -3.31 5.99 8.46
CA ARG A 98 -2.95 7.22 9.20
C ARG A 98 -1.56 7.14 9.80
N GLU A 99 -1.14 5.95 10.22
CA GLU A 99 0.12 5.71 10.93
C GLU A 99 0.82 4.48 10.32
N PRO A 100 1.40 4.62 9.11
CA PRO A 100 1.95 3.48 8.37
C PRO A 100 3.14 2.82 9.06
N ASP A 101 3.91 3.58 9.85
CA ASP A 101 5.06 3.07 10.60
C ASP A 101 4.67 2.09 11.72
N ARG A 102 3.38 2.01 12.08
CA ARG A 102 2.84 1.10 13.10
C ARG A 102 2.50 -0.30 12.55
N ALA A 103 3.01 -0.65 11.37
CA ALA A 103 2.79 -1.95 10.73
C ALA A 103 3.10 -3.15 11.66
N GLY A 104 4.21 -3.09 12.39
CA GLY A 104 4.58 -4.16 13.34
C GLY A 104 3.56 -4.37 14.46
N GLU A 105 3.00 -3.29 15.03
CA GLU A 105 1.96 -3.36 16.06
C GLU A 105 0.64 -3.88 15.50
N ALA A 106 0.29 -3.47 14.28
CA ALA A 106 -0.90 -3.95 13.61
C ALA A 106 -0.81 -5.45 13.29
N LEU A 107 0.36 -5.93 12.84
CA LEU A 107 0.66 -7.34 12.65
C LEU A 107 0.56 -8.14 13.96
N ARG A 108 1.17 -7.63 15.03
CA ARG A 108 1.09 -8.22 16.37
C ARG A 108 -0.36 -8.38 16.82
N THR A 109 -1.16 -7.34 16.63
CA THR A 109 -2.58 -7.31 17.00
C THR A 109 -3.45 -8.22 16.13
N LEU A 110 -3.20 -8.24 14.81
CA LEU A 110 -3.94 -9.06 13.87
C LEU A 110 -3.79 -10.55 14.20
N LEU A 111 -2.54 -10.97 14.40
CA LEU A 111 -2.18 -12.38 14.52
C LEU A 111 -2.03 -12.87 15.96
N GLY A 112 -2.04 -11.98 16.96
CA GLY A 112 -1.73 -12.36 18.34
C GLY A 112 -0.31 -12.92 18.47
N ALA A 113 0.65 -12.32 17.75
CA ALA A 113 2.05 -12.74 17.83
C ALA A 113 2.67 -12.32 19.17
N ASP A 114 3.53 -13.18 19.72
CA ASP A 114 4.26 -12.89 20.96
C ASP A 114 5.35 -11.84 20.72
N GLU A 115 5.92 -11.85 19.52
CA GLU A 115 7.00 -10.96 19.09
C GLU A 115 6.85 -10.64 17.60
N VAL A 116 7.13 -9.38 17.24
CA VAL A 116 7.24 -8.92 15.85
C VAL A 116 8.49 -8.06 15.79
N THR A 117 9.43 -8.43 14.92
CA THR A 117 10.66 -7.68 14.69
C THR A 117 10.77 -7.32 13.22
N TRP A 118 11.25 -6.12 12.92
CA TRP A 118 11.59 -5.74 11.55
C TRP A 118 13.11 -5.73 11.43
N ARG A 119 13.63 -6.25 10.31
CA ARG A 119 15.05 -6.22 10.00
C ARG A 119 15.29 -5.62 8.62
N PRO A 120 16.31 -4.76 8.47
CA PRO A 120 16.71 -4.30 7.15
C PRO A 120 17.17 -5.50 6.31
N ALA A 121 16.98 -5.41 4.99
CA ALA A 121 17.20 -6.53 4.08
C ALA A 121 18.61 -7.12 4.24
N SER A 122 18.68 -8.37 4.68
CA SER A 122 19.87 -9.22 4.52
C SER A 122 19.55 -10.23 3.43
N ALA A 123 20.46 -10.39 2.48
CA ALA A 123 20.25 -11.24 1.31
C ALA A 123 19.75 -12.65 1.70
N GLY A 124 18.65 -13.11 1.07
CA GLY A 124 18.43 -14.54 0.84
C GLY A 124 17.38 -15.28 1.67
N ARG A 125 16.51 -14.64 2.47
CA ARG A 125 15.35 -15.36 3.04
C ARG A 125 14.07 -15.04 2.26
N PRO A 126 13.58 -15.96 1.40
CA PRO A 126 12.25 -15.80 0.85
C PRO A 126 11.22 -15.78 1.98
N GLY A 127 10.17 -14.97 1.82
CA GLY A 127 9.04 -14.93 2.75
C GLY A 127 8.37 -16.30 2.87
N GLY A 128 7.72 -16.57 4.00
CA GLY A 128 7.07 -17.85 4.23
C GLY A 128 6.46 -17.99 5.62
N VAL A 129 5.67 -19.05 5.76
CA VAL A 129 5.02 -19.43 7.02
C VAL A 129 5.59 -20.77 7.50
N GLY A 130 6.08 -20.79 8.74
CA GLY A 130 6.40 -22.01 9.47
C GLY A 130 5.47 -22.15 10.68
N GLU A 131 5.68 -23.20 11.49
CA GLU A 131 4.80 -23.48 12.64
C GLU A 131 4.76 -22.31 13.63
N ARG A 132 5.93 -21.86 14.11
CA ARG A 132 6.05 -20.83 15.17
C ARG A 132 6.58 -19.49 14.68
N THR A 133 6.94 -19.41 13.40
CA THR A 133 7.60 -18.26 12.81
C THR A 133 6.97 -17.91 11.47
N MET A 134 6.78 -16.61 11.22
CA MET A 134 6.31 -16.09 9.93
C MET A 134 7.26 -15.00 9.47
N LEU A 135 7.69 -15.07 8.21
CA LEU A 135 8.57 -14.09 7.57
C LEU A 135 7.80 -13.37 6.45
N LEU A 136 7.62 -12.07 6.57
CA LEU A 136 6.92 -11.23 5.58
C LEU A 136 7.92 -10.27 4.93
N ALA A 137 7.97 -10.26 3.60
CA ALA A 137 8.77 -9.28 2.88
C ALA A 137 8.11 -7.90 2.99
N ASP A 138 8.88 -6.88 3.34
CA ASP A 138 8.42 -5.50 3.33
C ASP A 138 8.67 -4.87 1.96
N PRO A 139 7.64 -4.44 1.20
CA PRO A 139 7.81 -3.76 -0.07
C PRO A 139 8.59 -2.44 0.03
N ALA A 140 8.66 -1.82 1.21
CA ALA A 140 9.52 -0.67 1.47
C ALA A 140 11.01 -1.05 1.64
N GLY A 141 11.30 -2.34 1.73
CA GLY A 141 12.62 -2.92 1.97
C GLY A 141 12.73 -3.53 3.36
N GLY A 142 13.35 -4.70 3.47
CA GLY A 142 13.49 -5.42 4.74
C GLY A 142 12.50 -6.58 4.89
N THR A 143 12.40 -7.09 6.11
CA THR A 143 11.58 -8.28 6.42
C THR A 143 11.04 -8.18 7.84
N TYR A 144 9.76 -8.45 8.00
CA TYR A 144 9.15 -8.69 9.31
C TYR A 144 9.31 -10.16 9.69
N GLU A 145 9.81 -10.42 10.89
CA GLU A 145 9.83 -11.73 11.52
C GLU A 145 8.87 -11.72 12.71
N LEU A 146 7.85 -12.57 12.63
CA LEU A 146 6.85 -12.74 13.67
C LEU A 146 7.05 -14.10 14.34
N ARG A 147 6.88 -14.14 15.66
CA ARG A 147 6.99 -15.37 16.45
C ARG A 147 5.76 -15.53 17.33
N ARG A 148 5.24 -16.75 17.40
CA ARG A 148 4.15 -17.14 18.31
C ARG A 148 4.42 -18.56 18.80
N ARG A 149 4.21 -18.81 20.10
CA ARG A 149 4.35 -20.15 20.69
C ARG A 149 3.28 -21.11 20.18
N GLU A 150 2.01 -20.70 20.34
CA GLU A 150 0.82 -21.41 19.90
C GLU A 150 -0.33 -20.41 19.64
N PRO A 151 -1.30 -20.76 18.78
CA PRO A 151 -1.28 -21.91 17.87
C PRO A 151 -0.33 -21.68 16.68
N SER A 152 -0.08 -22.69 15.86
CA SER A 152 0.76 -22.53 14.66
C SER A 152 0.16 -21.53 13.67
N PHE A 153 1.01 -20.84 12.91
CA PHE A 153 0.54 -19.93 11.85
C PHE A 153 -0.04 -20.70 10.66
N THR A 154 -1.06 -20.12 10.01
CA THR A 154 -1.66 -20.70 8.80
C THR A 154 -1.30 -19.93 7.53
N PRO A 155 -1.37 -20.55 6.33
CA PRO A 155 -1.22 -19.84 5.05
C PRO A 155 -2.23 -18.68 4.88
N ALA A 156 -3.45 -18.82 5.39
CA ALA A 156 -4.45 -17.76 5.39
C ALA A 156 -4.04 -16.59 6.32
N GLU A 157 -3.41 -16.86 7.47
CA GLU A 157 -2.82 -15.83 8.33
C GLU A 157 -1.68 -15.09 7.61
N TYR A 158 -0.82 -15.82 6.91
CA TYR A 158 0.26 -15.25 6.09
C TYR A 158 -0.28 -14.30 5.02
N ALA A 159 -1.26 -14.75 4.22
CA ALA A 159 -1.84 -13.94 3.16
C ALA A 159 -2.45 -12.62 3.68
N ARG A 160 -3.17 -12.67 4.81
CA ARG A 160 -3.73 -11.46 5.45
C ARG A 160 -2.64 -10.52 5.96
N ALA A 161 -1.60 -11.07 6.56
CA ALA A 161 -0.49 -10.29 7.08
C ALA A 161 0.30 -9.61 5.96
N GLN A 162 0.56 -10.33 4.87
CA GLN A 162 1.19 -9.81 3.66
C GLN A 162 0.39 -8.64 3.07
N ALA A 163 -0.93 -8.80 2.92
CA ALA A 163 -1.80 -7.73 2.44
C ALA A 163 -1.77 -6.48 3.35
N LEU A 164 -1.65 -6.68 4.68
CA LEU A 164 -1.55 -5.58 5.63
C LEU A 164 -0.22 -4.81 5.52
N VAL A 165 0.89 -5.53 5.30
CA VAL A 165 2.21 -4.94 5.05
C VAL A 165 2.23 -4.17 3.73
N GLU A 166 1.62 -4.71 2.67
CA GLU A 166 1.48 -4.03 1.38
C GLU A 166 0.65 -2.75 1.48
N LEU A 167 -0.42 -2.76 2.28
CA LEU A 167 -1.21 -1.58 2.59
C LEU A 167 -0.36 -0.52 3.33
N ALA A 168 0.35 -0.93 4.38
CA ALA A 168 1.21 -0.02 5.15
C ALA A 168 2.30 0.60 4.28
N ALA A 169 2.97 -0.19 3.44
CA ALA A 169 3.97 0.30 2.50
C ALA A 169 3.36 1.28 1.48
N THR A 170 2.14 1.04 1.03
CA THR A 170 1.42 1.96 0.13
C THR A 170 1.07 3.28 0.83
N ALA A 171 0.62 3.22 2.07
CA ALA A 171 0.33 4.41 2.89
C ALA A 171 1.61 5.20 3.19
N ALA A 172 2.70 4.53 3.57
CA ALA A 172 4.01 5.14 3.79
C ALA A 172 4.52 5.87 2.54
N ARG A 173 4.39 5.25 1.36
CA ARG A 173 4.78 5.89 0.09
C ARG A 173 3.99 7.17 -0.18
N ARG A 174 2.69 7.18 0.10
CA ARG A 174 1.84 8.37 -0.06
C ARG A 174 2.24 9.47 0.91
N ASP A 175 2.53 9.12 2.16
CA ASP A 175 2.95 10.10 3.15
C ASP A 175 4.34 10.66 2.85
N ALA A 176 5.25 9.81 2.36
CA ALA A 176 6.56 10.24 1.88
C ALA A 176 6.46 11.25 0.72
N ASP A 177 5.41 11.25 -0.09
CA ASP A 177 5.18 12.27 -1.12
C ASP A 177 4.65 13.60 -0.57
N ARG A 178 4.32 13.66 0.74
CA ARG A 178 4.02 14.91 1.46
C ARG A 178 5.30 15.51 2.02
N VAL A 179 5.78 16.59 1.42
CA VAL A 179 7.02 17.25 1.88
C VAL A 179 6.91 18.76 1.88
N THR A 180 7.63 19.41 2.78
CA THR A 180 7.85 20.85 2.71
C THR A 180 9.14 21.11 1.93
N LEU A 181 9.03 21.91 0.87
CA LEU A 181 10.16 22.45 0.13
C LEU A 181 10.43 23.87 0.59
N VAL A 182 11.68 24.14 0.95
CA VAL A 182 12.19 25.50 1.11
C VAL A 182 12.75 25.94 -0.24
N LEU A 183 12.14 26.96 -0.85
CA LEU A 183 12.57 27.52 -2.12
C LEU A 183 13.80 28.42 -1.95
N SER A 184 14.40 28.84 -3.06
CA SER A 184 15.61 29.67 -3.05
C SER A 184 15.44 31.03 -2.36
N ASP A 185 14.21 31.50 -2.21
CA ASP A 185 13.84 32.73 -1.52
C ASP A 185 13.24 32.49 -0.13
N SER A 186 13.57 31.34 0.47
CA SER A 186 13.14 30.92 1.82
C SER A 186 11.63 30.70 1.99
N ALA A 187 10.83 30.82 0.93
CA ALA A 187 9.42 30.47 1.06
C ALA A 187 9.24 28.96 1.16
N GLU A 188 8.27 28.58 1.99
CA GLU A 188 7.88 27.19 2.19
C GLU A 188 6.71 26.84 1.27
N VAL A 189 6.85 25.70 0.59
CA VAL A 189 5.81 25.12 -0.25
C VAL A 189 5.60 23.69 0.18
N ARG A 190 4.36 23.32 0.48
CA ARG A 190 4.03 21.93 0.79
C ARG A 190 3.65 21.20 -0.48
N LEU A 191 4.37 20.14 -0.79
CA LEU A 191 3.99 19.17 -1.80
C LEU A 191 3.14 18.07 -1.17
N ARG A 192 2.14 17.59 -1.91
CA ARG A 192 1.37 16.39 -1.55
C ARG A 192 0.73 15.76 -2.80
N PRO A 193 0.39 14.46 -2.77
CA PRO A 193 -0.53 13.89 -3.76
C PRO A 193 -1.87 14.62 -3.77
N ALA A 194 -2.45 14.76 -4.96
CA ALA A 194 -3.79 15.28 -5.15
C ALA A 194 -4.85 14.25 -4.80
N THR A 195 -6.00 14.71 -4.36
CA THR A 195 -7.24 13.95 -4.22
C THR A 195 -8.32 14.53 -5.14
N ALA A 196 -9.47 13.86 -5.22
CA ALA A 196 -10.61 14.37 -5.98
C ALA A 196 -11.13 15.72 -5.43
N ASP A 197 -10.93 15.97 -4.13
CA ASP A 197 -11.40 17.18 -3.43
C ASP A 197 -10.62 18.44 -3.84
N ASP A 198 -9.42 18.26 -4.41
CA ASP A 198 -8.57 19.36 -4.88
C ASP A 198 -9.07 20.03 -6.17
N LEU A 199 -10.15 19.56 -6.77
CA LEU A 199 -10.63 20.06 -8.06
C LEU A 199 -10.85 21.57 -8.05
N ALA A 200 -11.39 22.13 -6.96
CA ALA A 200 -11.62 23.57 -6.83
C ALA A 200 -10.29 24.34 -6.89
N GLY A 201 -9.32 24.00 -6.03
CA GLY A 201 -8.01 24.64 -6.01
C GLY A 201 -7.21 24.45 -7.31
N VAL A 202 -7.39 23.32 -7.99
CA VAL A 202 -6.79 23.09 -9.31
C VAL A 202 -7.43 23.97 -10.38
N VAL A 203 -8.76 24.18 -10.36
CA VAL A 203 -9.42 25.14 -11.25
C VAL A 203 -8.88 26.55 -11.02
N GLU A 204 -8.79 26.98 -9.76
CA GLU A 204 -8.24 28.29 -9.37
C GLU A 204 -6.78 28.48 -9.84
N LEU A 205 -5.93 27.46 -9.69
CA LEU A 205 -4.55 27.47 -10.21
C LEU A 205 -4.54 27.80 -11.71
N HIS A 206 -5.40 27.15 -12.50
CA HIS A 206 -5.44 27.37 -13.94
C HIS A 206 -6.00 28.72 -14.33
N ASP A 207 -6.98 29.23 -13.60
CA ASP A 207 -7.54 30.55 -13.84
C ASP A 207 -6.52 31.65 -13.50
N ALA A 208 -5.71 31.43 -12.46
CA ALA A 208 -4.63 32.34 -12.09
C ALA A 208 -3.38 32.27 -13.00
N CYS A 209 -3.21 31.18 -13.77
CA CYS A 209 -2.09 31.05 -14.71
C CYS A 209 -2.32 31.83 -16.01
N SER A 210 -1.27 32.45 -16.51
CA SER A 210 -1.30 33.15 -17.80
C SER A 210 -1.65 32.20 -18.94
N ALA A 211 -2.23 32.78 -20.00
CA ALA A 211 -2.57 32.07 -21.23
C ALA A 211 -1.33 31.35 -21.83
N ARG A 212 -0.15 31.97 -21.71
CA ARG A 212 1.14 31.40 -22.12
C ARG A 212 1.55 30.19 -21.28
N SER A 213 1.38 30.26 -19.96
CA SER A 213 1.68 29.14 -19.05
C SER A 213 0.75 27.94 -19.33
N ARG A 214 -0.54 28.19 -19.60
CA ARG A 214 -1.49 27.13 -20.00
C ARG A 214 -1.17 26.53 -21.36
N GLN A 215 -0.84 27.36 -22.35
CA GLN A 215 -0.46 26.90 -23.69
C GLN A 215 0.77 25.98 -23.62
N ARG A 216 1.78 26.37 -22.83
CA ARG A 216 2.99 25.55 -22.60
C ARG A 216 2.69 24.21 -21.91
N ARG A 217 1.68 24.15 -21.04
CA ARG A 217 1.28 22.92 -20.33
C ARG A 217 0.50 21.94 -21.21
N TYR A 218 -0.36 22.45 -22.09
CA TYR A 218 -1.36 21.63 -22.81
C TYR A 218 -1.11 21.48 -24.30
N LEU A 219 -0.19 22.27 -24.86
CA LEU A 219 0.24 22.26 -26.28
C LEU A 219 -0.87 22.51 -27.31
N SER A 220 -2.15 22.52 -26.90
CA SER A 220 -3.34 22.56 -27.77
C SER A 220 -4.20 23.82 -27.59
N GLY A 221 -3.75 24.81 -26.81
CA GLY A 221 -4.42 26.11 -26.69
C GLY A 221 -4.18 26.83 -25.36
N ALA A 222 -4.50 28.13 -25.34
CA ALA A 222 -4.27 29.01 -24.18
C ALA A 222 -5.46 29.06 -23.19
N ALA A 223 -6.58 28.42 -23.55
CA ALA A 223 -7.77 28.31 -22.71
C ALA A 223 -7.57 27.29 -21.58
N ARG A 224 -8.25 27.51 -20.44
CA ARG A 224 -8.30 26.53 -19.35
C ARG A 224 -9.05 25.27 -19.83
N PRO A 225 -8.53 24.06 -19.56
CA PRO A 225 -9.26 22.82 -19.83
C PRO A 225 -10.61 22.75 -19.08
N ALA A 226 -11.62 22.08 -19.65
CA ALA A 226 -12.89 21.88 -18.95
C ALA A 226 -12.69 21.18 -17.58
N PRO A 227 -13.49 21.48 -16.54
CA PRO A 227 -13.34 20.87 -15.21
C PRO A 227 -13.36 19.33 -15.24
N ALA A 228 -14.12 18.73 -16.16
CA ALA A 228 -14.14 17.29 -16.35
C ALA A 228 -12.77 16.73 -16.79
N ARG A 229 -12.00 17.45 -17.62
CA ARG A 229 -10.64 17.07 -18.01
C ARG A 229 -9.66 17.24 -16.84
N LEU A 230 -9.82 18.29 -16.03
CA LEU A 230 -9.01 18.48 -14.83
C LEU A 230 -9.26 17.40 -13.78
N ARG A 231 -10.53 17.02 -13.56
CA ARG A 231 -10.89 15.91 -12.66
C ARG A 231 -10.20 14.60 -13.05
N ARG A 232 -10.13 14.29 -14.35
CA ARG A 232 -9.39 13.11 -14.85
C ARG A 232 -7.91 13.13 -14.54
N LEU A 233 -7.29 14.31 -14.42
CA LEU A 233 -5.90 14.43 -14.00
C LEU A 233 -5.72 14.14 -12.50
N LEU A 234 -6.77 14.24 -11.69
CA LEU A 234 -6.72 13.96 -10.25
C LEU A 234 -7.06 12.50 -9.92
N GLU A 235 -7.45 11.69 -10.92
CA GLU A 235 -7.76 10.28 -10.74
C GLU A 235 -6.48 9.45 -10.54
N PRO A 236 -6.29 8.78 -9.38
CA PRO A 236 -5.07 8.00 -9.11
C PRO A 236 -4.86 6.81 -10.04
N ALA A 237 -5.94 6.32 -10.68
CA ALA A 237 -5.87 5.18 -11.61
C ALA A 237 -5.06 5.49 -12.89
N ARG A 238 -4.82 6.77 -13.19
CA ARG A 238 -4.10 7.21 -14.40
C ARG A 238 -2.64 7.59 -14.12
N GLY A 239 -2.21 7.53 -12.86
CA GLY A 239 -0.89 7.96 -12.41
C GLY A 239 -0.97 8.82 -11.15
N ILE A 240 0.04 9.66 -10.92
CA ILE A 240 0.09 10.54 -9.76
C ILE A 240 0.03 12.01 -10.17
N THR A 241 -0.68 12.79 -9.36
CA THR A 241 -0.64 14.25 -9.43
C THR A 241 -0.12 14.77 -8.11
N LEU A 242 0.94 15.58 -8.15
CA LEU A 242 1.47 16.31 -7.01
C LEU A 242 0.97 17.75 -7.08
N LEU A 243 0.46 18.27 -5.96
CA LEU A 243 0.10 19.66 -5.78
C LEU A 243 1.10 20.33 -4.87
N ALA A 244 1.43 21.58 -5.19
CA ALA A 244 2.17 22.49 -4.36
C ALA A 244 1.21 23.51 -3.76
N THR A 245 1.11 23.59 -2.44
CA THR A 245 0.34 24.62 -1.73
C THR A 245 1.26 25.61 -1.01
N ALA A 246 0.83 26.86 -0.92
CA ALA A 246 1.52 27.90 -0.16
C ALA A 246 0.82 28.12 1.18
N GLY A 247 1.49 27.80 2.30
CA GLY A 247 0.98 28.00 3.65
C GLY A 247 1.41 26.90 4.66
N PRO A 248 1.05 27.05 5.95
CA PRO A 248 1.45 26.15 7.05
C PRO A 248 0.81 24.75 7.03
N GLY A 249 -0.28 24.52 6.30
CA GLY A 249 -0.87 23.23 5.93
C GLY A 249 -2.40 23.16 6.04
N GLY A 250 -3.10 22.71 5.00
CA GLY A 250 -4.56 22.41 5.01
C GLY A 250 -5.16 22.20 3.61
N GLU A 251 -6.42 21.75 3.52
CA GLU A 251 -7.18 21.66 2.25
C GLU A 251 -7.56 23.03 1.68
N ALA A 252 -7.56 24.08 2.50
CA ALA A 252 -7.95 25.44 2.13
C ALA A 252 -6.79 26.31 1.60
N GLU A 253 -5.61 25.73 1.36
CA GLU A 253 -4.45 26.50 0.91
C GLU A 253 -4.43 26.68 -0.61
N PRO A 254 -4.00 27.86 -1.10
CA PRO A 254 -3.93 28.10 -2.53
C PRO A 254 -2.93 27.15 -3.18
N VAL A 255 -3.40 26.41 -4.19
CA VAL A 255 -2.54 25.60 -5.05
C VAL A 255 -1.75 26.54 -5.96
N VAL A 256 -0.43 26.47 -5.89
CA VAL A 256 0.50 27.33 -6.63
C VAL A 256 1.23 26.61 -7.76
N ALA A 257 1.23 25.28 -7.74
CA ALA A 257 1.65 24.46 -8.86
C ALA A 257 1.02 23.06 -8.81
N MET A 258 1.00 22.39 -9.96
CA MET A 258 0.66 20.98 -10.09
C MET A 258 1.65 20.28 -11.03
N ALA A 259 1.91 19.01 -10.79
CA ALA A 259 2.73 18.17 -11.65
C ALA A 259 2.10 16.78 -11.75
N ASN A 260 1.92 16.27 -12.96
CA ASN A 260 1.31 14.98 -13.24
C ASN A 260 2.36 14.04 -13.81
N LEU A 261 2.33 12.77 -13.41
CA LEU A 261 3.02 11.66 -14.03
C LEU A 261 1.96 10.63 -14.43
N LEU A 262 1.80 10.40 -15.73
CA LEU A 262 0.79 9.49 -16.29
C LEU A 262 1.50 8.29 -16.93
N GLY A 263 1.13 7.07 -16.54
CA GLY A 263 1.76 5.85 -17.08
C GLY A 263 1.20 5.47 -18.46
N GLU A 264 2.08 5.10 -19.38
CA GLU A 264 1.76 4.56 -20.70
C GLU A 264 2.72 3.40 -21.02
N GLY A 265 2.25 2.16 -20.83
CA GLY A 265 3.11 0.98 -20.98
C GLY A 265 4.20 0.92 -19.92
N ASP A 266 5.46 0.78 -20.35
CA ASP A 266 6.66 0.81 -19.52
C ASP A 266 7.21 2.24 -19.32
N GLU A 267 6.63 3.24 -19.96
CA GLU A 267 7.02 4.64 -19.86
C GLU A 267 5.99 5.48 -19.10
N ALA A 268 6.37 6.70 -18.73
CA ALA A 268 5.46 7.64 -18.11
C ALA A 268 5.65 9.08 -18.62
N GLU A 269 4.56 9.78 -18.89
CA GLU A 269 4.58 11.18 -19.29
C GLU A 269 4.54 12.10 -18.07
N ALA A 270 5.52 12.99 -17.94
CA ALA A 270 5.56 14.02 -16.91
C ALA A 270 5.22 15.40 -17.46
N ALA A 271 4.32 16.11 -16.80
CA ALA A 271 4.04 17.49 -17.15
C ALA A 271 3.51 18.32 -15.98
N LEU A 272 3.88 19.61 -15.96
CA LEU A 272 3.66 20.49 -14.80
C LEU A 272 3.20 21.89 -15.20
N LEU A 273 2.44 22.52 -14.30
CA LEU A 273 1.97 23.90 -14.39
C LEU A 273 2.33 24.61 -13.09
N VAL A 274 2.98 25.78 -13.19
CA VAL A 274 3.38 26.61 -12.06
C VAL A 274 2.81 28.01 -12.27
N ARG A 275 2.12 28.54 -11.26
CA ARG A 275 1.57 29.89 -11.29
C ARG A 275 2.67 30.92 -11.52
N ASP A 276 2.41 31.91 -12.37
CA ASP A 276 3.43 32.78 -12.95
C ASP A 276 4.28 33.51 -11.89
N ASP A 277 3.69 33.91 -10.76
CA ASP A 277 4.33 34.53 -9.58
C ASP A 277 5.18 33.55 -8.74
N TRP A 278 5.02 32.24 -8.92
CA TRP A 278 5.83 31.19 -8.30
C TRP A 278 6.94 30.62 -9.21
N GLN A 279 7.02 31.09 -10.46
CA GLN A 279 8.04 30.65 -11.39
C GLN A 279 9.43 31.21 -11.05
N ARG A 280 10.48 30.57 -11.57
CA ARG A 280 11.90 30.95 -11.39
C ARG A 280 12.43 30.84 -9.94
N ARG A 281 11.70 30.16 -9.05
CA ARG A 281 12.07 29.91 -7.65
C ARG A 281 12.54 28.47 -7.37
N GLY A 282 12.79 27.70 -8.42
CA GLY A 282 13.20 26.29 -8.34
C GLY A 282 12.06 25.27 -8.22
N LEU A 283 10.81 25.70 -7.99
CA LEU A 283 9.65 24.83 -7.79
C LEU A 283 9.43 23.83 -8.93
N GLY A 284 9.52 24.26 -10.19
CA GLY A 284 9.35 23.37 -11.35
C GLY A 284 10.39 22.24 -11.42
N THR A 285 11.66 22.56 -11.14
CA THR A 285 12.72 21.55 -11.07
C THR A 285 12.52 20.59 -9.90
N ALA A 286 12.08 21.10 -8.74
CA ALA A 286 11.82 20.28 -7.57
C ALA A 286 10.65 19.29 -7.81
N LEU A 287 9.56 19.76 -8.42
CA LEU A 287 8.44 18.91 -8.84
C LEU A 287 8.89 17.82 -9.83
N LEU A 288 9.68 18.19 -10.83
CA LEU A 288 10.15 17.22 -11.84
C LEU A 288 11.04 16.13 -11.23
N ARG A 289 11.98 16.49 -10.35
CA ARG A 289 12.79 15.51 -9.61
C ARG A 289 11.91 14.56 -8.79
N ARG A 290 10.82 15.08 -8.22
CA ARG A 290 9.89 14.26 -7.42
C ARG A 290 9.12 13.27 -8.29
N LEU A 291 8.64 13.71 -9.45
CA LEU A 291 8.00 12.82 -10.42
C LEU A 291 8.96 11.73 -10.91
N LEU A 292 10.23 12.05 -11.18
CA LEU A 292 11.22 11.04 -11.55
C LEU A 292 11.43 10.00 -10.44
N GLY A 293 11.59 10.44 -9.19
CA GLY A 293 11.71 9.51 -8.06
C GLY A 293 10.46 8.65 -7.87
N HIS A 294 9.27 9.19 -8.14
CA HIS A 294 8.04 8.41 -8.15
C HIS A 294 8.04 7.38 -9.27
N ALA A 295 8.46 7.78 -10.48
CA ALA A 295 8.51 6.91 -11.64
C ALA A 295 9.48 5.74 -11.44
N GLU A 296 10.64 5.99 -10.82
CA GLU A 296 11.62 4.94 -10.47
C GLU A 296 11.07 3.93 -9.48
N ARG A 297 10.33 4.40 -8.46
CA ARG A 297 9.69 3.50 -7.48
C ARG A 297 8.53 2.71 -8.09
N ALA A 298 7.84 3.28 -9.08
CA ALA A 298 6.80 2.61 -9.83
C ALA A 298 7.34 1.62 -10.88
N GLY A 299 8.65 1.66 -11.16
CA GLY A 299 9.31 0.71 -12.06
C GLY A 299 9.21 1.06 -13.55
N TYR A 300 8.93 2.31 -13.90
CA TYR A 300 8.96 2.75 -15.30
C TYR A 300 10.39 2.70 -15.86
N ALA A 301 10.51 2.45 -17.16
CA ALA A 301 11.77 2.43 -17.90
C ALA A 301 12.25 3.85 -18.25
N ALA A 302 11.34 4.76 -18.54
CA ALA A 302 11.65 6.14 -18.89
C ALA A 302 10.53 7.12 -18.52
N VAL A 303 10.89 8.41 -18.42
CA VAL A 303 9.93 9.52 -18.31
C VAL A 303 10.04 10.43 -19.52
N LEU A 304 8.91 10.71 -20.15
CA LEU A 304 8.81 11.59 -21.32
C LEU A 304 8.25 12.96 -20.93
N LEU A 305 8.76 14.00 -21.59
CA LEU A 305 8.22 15.34 -21.54
C LEU A 305 8.02 15.88 -22.95
N HIS A 306 6.80 16.30 -23.27
CA HIS A 306 6.50 17.06 -24.48
C HIS A 306 6.60 18.56 -24.19
N VAL A 307 7.57 19.23 -24.81
CA VAL A 307 7.95 20.61 -24.50
C VAL A 307 8.03 21.46 -25.76
N GLN A 308 7.38 22.61 -25.80
CA GLN A 308 7.58 23.58 -26.90
C GLN A 308 9.05 24.01 -26.97
N ALA A 309 9.62 24.08 -28.18
CA ALA A 309 11.04 24.42 -28.38
C ALA A 309 11.43 25.78 -27.75
N GLU A 310 10.50 26.74 -27.70
CA GLU A 310 10.68 28.07 -27.13
C GLU A 310 10.45 28.13 -25.60
N ASN A 311 10.17 26.99 -24.96
CA ASN A 311 9.98 26.91 -23.51
C ASN A 311 11.33 26.80 -22.78
N THR A 312 12.16 27.84 -22.92
CA THR A 312 13.48 27.94 -22.28
C THR A 312 13.48 27.67 -20.76
N PRO A 313 12.47 28.08 -19.97
CA PRO A 313 12.38 27.71 -18.55
C PRO A 313 12.31 26.20 -18.33
N MET A 314 11.48 25.48 -19.09
CA MET A 314 11.35 24.02 -18.97
C MET A 314 12.62 23.29 -19.41
N LEU A 315 13.21 23.69 -20.53
CA LEU A 315 14.48 23.11 -21.01
C LEU A 315 15.62 23.30 -20.00
N ARG A 316 15.66 24.44 -19.30
CA ARG A 316 16.59 24.65 -18.17
C ARG A 316 16.26 23.74 -16.98
N ALA A 317 14.99 23.53 -16.66
CA ALA A 317 14.59 22.65 -15.58
C ALA A 317 15.00 21.19 -15.86
N VAL A 318 14.83 20.72 -17.09
CA VAL A 318 15.26 19.38 -17.52
C VAL A 318 16.79 19.23 -17.44
N ARG A 319 17.56 20.21 -17.94
CA ARG A 319 19.03 20.18 -17.83
C ARG A 319 19.52 20.12 -16.38
N ARG A 320 18.80 20.74 -15.44
CA ARG A 320 19.12 20.73 -13.99
C ARG A 320 18.79 19.40 -13.30
N LEU A 321 18.20 18.44 -14.00
CA LEU A 321 18.04 17.09 -13.47
C LEU A 321 19.37 16.36 -13.37
N ASP A 322 20.37 16.76 -14.15
CA ASP A 322 21.69 16.14 -14.20
C ASP A 322 21.62 14.64 -14.50
N ARG A 323 20.76 14.28 -15.46
CA ARG A 323 20.56 12.91 -15.95
C ARG A 323 20.81 12.86 -17.46
N PRO A 324 21.23 11.71 -18.00
CA PRO A 324 21.19 11.48 -19.44
C PRO A 324 19.79 11.72 -19.98
N THR A 325 19.67 12.39 -21.13
CA THR A 325 18.38 12.61 -21.81
C THR A 325 18.55 12.51 -23.32
N SER A 326 17.64 11.85 -24.02
CA SER A 326 17.51 11.99 -25.47
C SER A 326 16.45 13.04 -25.80
N VAL A 327 16.63 13.74 -26.92
CA VAL A 327 15.71 14.77 -27.38
C VAL A 327 15.40 14.53 -28.85
N GLU A 328 14.13 14.32 -29.13
CA GLU A 328 13.59 14.24 -30.49
C GLU A 328 12.79 15.50 -30.78
N ARG A 329 12.85 15.97 -32.02
CA ARG A 329 12.16 17.19 -32.44
C ARG A 329 11.16 16.86 -33.54
N ASP A 330 9.91 17.25 -33.29
CA ASP A 330 8.84 17.24 -34.28
C ASP A 330 8.24 18.66 -34.39
N GLY A 331 8.60 19.35 -35.47
CA GLY A 331 8.23 20.74 -35.69
C GLY A 331 8.62 21.68 -34.53
N GLY A 332 7.61 22.22 -33.85
CA GLY A 332 7.75 23.13 -32.71
C GLY A 332 7.77 22.43 -31.33
N VAL A 333 7.65 21.11 -31.29
CA VAL A 333 7.62 20.33 -30.06
C VAL A 333 8.88 19.47 -29.95
N LEU A 334 9.40 19.39 -28.74
CA LEU A 334 10.52 18.53 -28.36
C LEU A 334 9.97 17.44 -27.46
N THR A 335 10.24 16.18 -27.81
CA THR A 335 10.03 15.03 -26.94
C THR A 335 11.35 14.76 -26.23
N VAL A 336 11.36 14.97 -24.91
CA VAL A 336 12.53 14.74 -24.08
C VAL A 336 12.33 13.46 -23.28
N THR A 337 13.19 12.47 -23.48
CA THR A 337 13.12 11.19 -22.79
C THR A 337 14.23 11.10 -21.75
N VAL A 338 13.84 10.85 -20.50
CA VAL A 338 14.72 10.66 -19.35
C VAL A 338 14.70 9.18 -18.97
N PRO A 339 15.71 8.38 -19.35
CA PRO A 339 15.80 6.98 -18.93
C PRO A 339 15.92 6.86 -17.40
N LEU A 340 15.25 5.85 -16.86
CA LEU A 340 15.28 5.50 -15.45
C LEU A 340 16.14 4.25 -15.23
N ALA A 341 16.83 4.18 -14.11
CA ALA A 341 17.56 2.98 -13.74
C ALA A 341 16.55 1.92 -13.29
N VAL A 342 16.30 0.92 -14.13
CA VAL A 342 15.48 -0.24 -13.74
C VAL A 342 16.19 -0.96 -12.59
N ARG A 343 15.60 -0.97 -11.38
CA ARG A 343 15.99 -1.96 -10.36
C ARG A 343 15.58 -3.32 -10.92
N ALA A 344 16.54 -4.08 -11.43
CA ALA A 344 16.31 -5.46 -11.79
C ALA A 344 15.80 -6.22 -10.54
N VAL A 345 14.51 -6.53 -10.51
CA VAL A 345 14.00 -7.59 -9.65
C VAL A 345 14.48 -8.88 -10.30
N PRO A 346 15.34 -9.69 -9.65
CA PRO A 346 15.73 -10.97 -10.23
C PRO A 346 14.47 -11.82 -10.34
N LEU A 347 14.10 -12.21 -11.57
CA LEU A 347 13.10 -13.24 -11.78
C LEU A 347 13.58 -14.50 -11.05
N PRO A 348 12.71 -15.20 -10.30
CA PRO A 348 13.06 -16.51 -9.76
C PRO A 348 13.43 -17.41 -10.95
N ARG A 349 14.66 -17.94 -10.92
CA ARG A 349 15.08 -18.97 -11.88
C ARG A 349 14.05 -20.08 -11.80
N GLN A 350 13.35 -20.35 -12.90
CA GLN A 350 12.59 -21.58 -13.03
C GLN A 350 13.57 -22.73 -12.75
N ALA A 351 13.28 -23.48 -11.69
CA ALA A 351 14.00 -24.71 -11.41
C ALA A 351 13.80 -25.62 -12.62
N ASP A 352 14.91 -26.07 -13.21
CA ASP A 352 14.91 -27.14 -14.20
C ASP A 352 14.10 -28.31 -13.64
N VAL A 353 13.00 -28.63 -14.33
CA VAL A 353 12.26 -29.87 -14.11
C VAL A 353 13.14 -30.98 -14.71
N PRO A 354 13.64 -31.94 -13.92
CA PRO A 354 14.30 -33.09 -14.49
C PRO A 354 13.25 -33.92 -15.25
N ALA A 355 13.50 -34.15 -16.53
CA ALA A 355 12.71 -35.04 -17.34
C ALA A 355 12.82 -36.48 -16.79
N HIS A 356 11.68 -37.07 -16.45
CA HIS A 356 11.51 -38.51 -16.34
C HIS A 356 10.21 -38.94 -17.01
#